data_AF-A0A2E1MHB2-F1
#
_entry.id   AF-A0A2E1MHB2-F1
#
_cell.length_a   1.000
_cell.length_b   1.000
_cell.length_c   1.000
_cell.angle_alpha   90.00
_cell.angle_beta   90.00
_cell.angle_gamma   90.00
#
_symmetry.space_group_name_H-M   'P 1'
#
loop_
_entity.id
_entity.type
_entity.pdbx_description
1 polymer ?
#
loop_
_entity_poly.entity_id
_entity_poly.type
_entity_poly.pdbx_seq_one_letter_code
_entity_poly.pdbx_strand_id
1 'polypeptide(L)'
;MINKNIIFIDFDSTFIKLETLDELAKLVLKNDKERNLKIKQITEITNLAMSGKINFTKALNLRLQLLKINKTDVCKITHHLSKSISESINSNIDLIRLISENIWIVSGGFKDIIAPIVKNFGIKKSKILANEFIYNKHNQVIGCNEQNDLYKSKGKISAIKNLKLAGNKIMIGDGYTDYEVFKHGAVNTFIYYGENIFRENVANLSKYKAESFKDVLKILETL
;
A
#
# COMPACT_ATOMS: atom_id res chain seq x y z
N MET A 1 -6.60 15.54 -20.22
CA MET A 1 -6.96 14.12 -20.46
C MET A 1 -6.83 13.24 -19.22
N ILE A 2 -5.86 13.49 -18.30
CA ILE A 2 -5.71 12.79 -17.00
C ILE A 2 -7.00 12.74 -16.15
N ASN A 3 -7.83 13.80 -16.20
CA ASN A 3 -9.01 13.96 -15.33
C ASN A 3 -10.16 12.95 -15.54
N LYS A 4 -10.07 12.03 -16.52
CA LYS A 4 -11.06 10.97 -16.75
C LYS A 4 -10.65 9.61 -16.19
N ASN A 5 -9.38 9.44 -15.82
CA ASN A 5 -8.86 8.16 -15.33
C ASN A 5 -9.09 8.03 -13.83
N ILE A 6 -9.47 6.85 -13.37
CA ILE A 6 -9.53 6.50 -11.94
C ILE A 6 -8.22 5.80 -11.60
N ILE A 7 -7.45 6.40 -10.69
CA ILE A 7 -6.09 5.98 -10.39
C ILE A 7 -6.08 5.30 -9.03
N PHE A 8 -5.67 4.04 -8.99
CA PHE A 8 -5.41 3.28 -7.78
C PHE A 8 -3.91 3.25 -7.55
N ILE A 9 -3.45 3.69 -6.39
CA ILE A 9 -2.03 3.75 -6.03
C ILE A 9 -1.80 2.85 -4.82
N ASP A 10 -0.81 1.96 -4.90
CA ASP A 10 -0.34 1.25 -3.71
C ASP A 10 0.33 2.21 -2.72
N PHE A 11 0.36 1.84 -1.45
CA PHE A 11 0.92 2.67 -0.40
C PHE A 11 2.39 2.32 -0.13
N ASP A 12 2.64 1.10 0.36
CA ASP A 12 3.98 0.64 0.72
C ASP A 12 4.85 0.52 -0.52
N SER A 13 6.12 0.93 -0.45
CA SER A 13 7.07 0.94 -1.57
C SER A 13 6.65 1.71 -2.84
N THR A 14 5.48 2.35 -2.84
CA THR A 14 4.92 3.12 -3.96
C THR A 14 4.60 4.55 -3.53
N PHE A 15 3.60 4.77 -2.67
CA PHE A 15 3.29 6.11 -2.15
C PHE A 15 4.35 6.60 -1.15
N ILE A 16 4.84 5.68 -0.34
CA ILE A 16 5.94 5.88 0.59
C ILE A 16 7.13 5.01 0.19
N LYS A 17 8.33 5.41 0.64
CA LYS A 17 9.60 4.70 0.37
C LYS A 17 9.75 3.38 1.12
N LEU A 18 8.93 3.16 2.15
CA LEU A 18 9.14 2.12 3.15
C LEU A 18 7.97 1.13 3.18
N GLU A 19 8.18 0.01 3.86
CA GLU A 19 7.17 -1.00 4.16
C GLU A 19 6.59 -0.74 5.56
N THR A 20 5.29 -0.44 5.67
CA THR A 20 4.63 -0.03 6.92
C THR A 20 4.84 -1.03 8.06
N LEU A 21 4.66 -2.33 7.79
CA LEU A 21 4.79 -3.37 8.83
C LEU A 21 6.24 -3.58 9.29
N ASP A 22 7.20 -3.47 8.38
CA ASP A 22 8.62 -3.62 8.69
C ASP A 22 9.10 -2.45 9.56
N GLU A 23 8.67 -1.23 9.26
CA GLU A 23 8.96 -0.05 10.08
C GLU A 23 8.23 -0.07 11.43
N LEU A 24 6.98 -0.55 11.46
CA LEU A 24 6.26 -0.77 12.70
C LEU A 24 6.96 -1.81 13.58
N ALA A 25 7.50 -2.87 12.99
CA ALA A 25 8.27 -3.88 13.70
C ALA A 25 9.53 -3.28 14.35
N LYS A 26 10.30 -2.47 13.60
CA LYS A 26 11.49 -1.76 14.11
C LYS A 26 11.14 -0.89 15.32
N LEU A 27 9.97 -0.24 15.30
CA LEU A 27 9.49 0.63 16.36
C LEU A 27 9.03 -0.15 17.60
N VAL A 28 8.15 -1.14 17.41
CA VAL A 28 7.54 -1.93 18.50
C VAL A 28 8.58 -2.81 19.20
N LEU A 29 9.53 -3.38 18.45
CA LEU A 29 10.53 -4.30 18.96
C LEU A 29 11.79 -3.60 19.48
N LYS A 30 11.80 -2.26 19.62
CA LYS A 30 13.00 -1.50 20.00
C LYS A 30 13.70 -2.02 21.26
N ASN A 31 12.93 -2.51 22.23
CA ASN A 31 13.43 -3.04 23.51
C ASN A 31 13.26 -4.56 23.65
N ASP A 32 12.92 -5.26 22.57
CA ASP A 32 12.74 -6.72 22.58
C ASP A 32 14.12 -7.43 22.53
N LYS A 33 14.33 -8.45 23.36
CA LYS A 33 15.60 -9.21 23.40
C LYS A 33 15.89 -9.92 22.07
N GLU A 34 14.85 -10.29 21.33
CA GLU A 34 14.93 -11.00 20.05
C GLU A 34 14.67 -10.06 18.86
N ARG A 35 14.80 -8.74 19.06
CA ARG A 35 14.51 -7.71 18.04
C ARG A 35 15.03 -8.05 16.65
N ASN A 36 16.32 -8.36 16.54
CA ASN A 36 16.95 -8.61 15.24
C ASN A 36 16.37 -9.85 14.54
N LEU A 37 16.08 -10.90 15.30
CA LEU A 37 15.49 -12.13 14.78
C LEU A 37 14.07 -11.88 14.26
N LYS A 38 13.22 -11.24 15.07
CA LYS A 38 11.81 -10.96 14.71
C LYS A 38 11.70 -9.99 13.53
N ILE A 39 12.54 -8.94 13.49
CA ILE A 39 12.58 -8.01 12.34
C ILE A 39 12.96 -8.77 11.06
N LYS A 40 14.00 -9.60 11.11
CA LYS A 40 14.42 -10.41 9.96
C LYS A 40 13.29 -11.32 9.46
N GLN A 41 12.63 -12.02 10.38
CA GLN A 41 11.47 -12.88 10.05
C GLN A 41 10.33 -12.09 9.39
N ILE A 42 10.00 -10.90 9.91
CA ILE A 42 8.94 -10.05 9.35
C ILE A 42 9.29 -9.62 7.91
N THR A 43 10.51 -9.14 7.69
CA THR A 43 10.97 -8.73 6.36
C THR A 43 11.02 -9.90 5.38
N GLU A 44 11.46 -11.08 5.81
CA GLU A 44 11.43 -12.30 4.97
C GLU A 44 10.01 -12.67 4.57
N ILE A 45 9.06 -12.64 5.51
CA ILE A 45 7.64 -12.90 5.23
C ILE A 45 7.08 -11.85 4.25
N THR A 46 7.41 -10.56 4.43
CA THR A 46 7.01 -9.48 3.52
C THR A 46 7.52 -9.75 2.09
N ASN A 47 8.80 -10.09 1.93
CA ASN A 47 9.40 -10.39 0.62
C ASN A 47 8.77 -11.62 -0.05
N LEU A 48 8.48 -12.68 0.70
CA LEU A 48 7.78 -13.84 0.18
C LEU A 48 6.36 -13.49 -0.28
N ALA A 49 5.65 -12.64 0.46
CA ALA A 49 4.29 -12.23 0.11
C ALA A 49 4.28 -11.38 -1.16
N MET A 50 5.17 -10.38 -1.25
CA MET A 50 5.26 -9.47 -2.40
C MET A 50 5.75 -10.16 -3.68
N SER A 51 6.51 -11.25 -3.55
CA SER A 51 6.91 -12.10 -4.68
C SER A 51 5.89 -13.18 -5.05
N GLY A 52 4.74 -13.24 -4.36
CA GLY A 52 3.67 -14.22 -4.63
C GLY A 52 3.97 -15.64 -4.13
N LYS A 53 5.02 -15.84 -3.33
CA LYS A 53 5.44 -17.17 -2.83
C LYS A 53 4.65 -17.66 -1.61
N ILE A 54 3.98 -16.75 -0.88
CA ILE A 54 3.10 -17.08 0.24
C ILE A 54 1.77 -16.32 0.10
N ASN A 55 0.68 -16.94 0.56
CA ASN A 55 -0.62 -16.29 0.63
C ASN A 55 -0.59 -15.05 1.55
N PHE A 56 -1.15 -13.93 1.06
CA PHE A 56 -1.15 -12.65 1.76
C PHE A 56 -1.76 -12.72 3.17
N THR A 57 -2.93 -13.33 3.34
CA THR A 57 -3.61 -13.44 4.64
C THR A 57 -2.73 -14.18 5.65
N LYS A 58 -2.13 -15.30 5.22
CA LYS A 58 -1.18 -16.05 6.04
C LYS A 58 0.03 -15.19 6.43
N ALA A 59 0.61 -14.47 5.49
CA ALA A 59 1.75 -13.59 5.73
C ALA A 59 1.42 -12.45 6.69
N LEU A 60 0.24 -11.82 6.56
CA LEU A 60 -0.24 -10.77 7.45
C LEU A 60 -0.38 -11.29 8.89
N ASN A 61 -1.04 -12.44 9.07
CA ASN A 61 -1.25 -13.02 10.39
C ASN A 61 0.06 -13.41 11.08
N LEU A 62 0.99 -14.05 10.36
CA LEU A 62 2.32 -14.38 10.90
C LEU A 62 3.07 -13.13 11.37
N ARG A 63 3.05 -12.05 10.59
CA ARG A 63 3.72 -10.79 10.95
C ARG A 63 3.07 -10.13 12.16
N LEU A 64 1.74 -10.11 12.24
CA LEU A 64 1.03 -9.51 13.37
C LEU A 64 1.22 -10.29 14.67
N GLN A 65 1.31 -11.62 14.63
CA GLN A 65 1.59 -12.44 15.81
C GLN A 65 2.95 -12.15 16.46
N LEU A 66 3.91 -11.66 15.68
CA LEU A 66 5.24 -11.27 16.17
C LEU A 66 5.25 -9.88 16.81
N LEU A 67 4.15 -9.11 16.71
CA LEU A 67 4.09 -7.71 17.11
C LEU A 67 3.02 -7.47 18.18
N LYS A 68 3.40 -6.79 19.26
CA LYS A 68 2.48 -6.28 20.28
C LYS A 68 2.22 -4.80 20.06
N ILE A 69 1.28 -4.49 19.17
CA ILE A 69 1.00 -3.12 18.72
C ILE A 69 -0.08 -2.48 19.61
N ASN A 70 0.10 -1.22 19.98
CA ASN A 70 -0.96 -0.40 20.56
C ASN A 70 -1.22 0.87 19.73
N LYS A 71 -2.28 1.59 20.08
CA LYS A 71 -2.67 2.83 19.38
C LYS A 71 -1.60 3.93 19.41
N THR A 72 -0.81 4.02 20.48
CA THR A 72 0.31 4.97 20.56
C THR A 72 1.40 4.63 19.55
N ASP A 73 1.70 3.35 19.35
CA ASP A 73 2.65 2.90 18.32
C ASP A 73 2.13 3.24 16.93
N VAL A 74 0.83 3.07 16.68
CA VAL A 74 0.17 3.48 15.43
C VAL A 74 0.33 4.99 15.16
N CYS A 75 0.17 5.84 16.18
CA CYS A 75 0.43 7.28 16.04
C CYS A 75 1.91 7.58 15.73
N LYS A 76 2.84 6.94 16.43
CA LYS A 76 4.29 7.15 16.23
C LYS A 76 4.73 6.72 14.83
N ILE A 77 4.29 5.53 14.37
CA ILE A 77 4.65 5.05 13.04
C ILE A 77 4.05 5.93 11.95
N THR A 78 2.81 6.42 12.14
CA THR A 78 2.17 7.35 11.20
C THR A 78 3.00 8.63 11.03
N HIS A 79 3.49 9.19 12.14
CA HIS A 79 4.36 10.36 12.08
C HIS A 79 5.70 10.08 11.41
N HIS A 80 6.30 8.92 11.67
CA HIS A 80 7.54 8.48 11.00
C HIS A 80 7.33 8.36 9.49
N LEU A 81 6.34 7.59 9.06
CA LEU A 81 6.05 7.31 7.65
C LEU A 81 5.59 8.55 6.88
N SER A 82 4.96 9.55 7.53
CA SER A 82 4.63 10.82 6.88
C SER A 82 5.84 11.60 6.36
N LYS A 83 7.05 11.29 6.86
CA LYS A 83 8.32 11.88 6.41
C LYS A 83 9.03 11.02 5.35
N SER A 84 8.44 9.89 4.99
CA SER A 84 9.01 8.90 4.07
C SER A 84 8.18 8.77 2.80
N ILE A 85 7.53 9.86 2.36
CA ILE A 85 6.87 9.91 1.05
C ILE A 85 7.90 9.70 -0.06
N SER A 86 7.56 8.98 -1.12
CA SER A 86 8.39 8.86 -2.33
C SER A 86 8.75 10.25 -2.87
N GLU A 87 9.98 10.45 -3.33
CA GLU A 87 10.49 11.78 -3.68
C GLU A 87 9.72 12.38 -4.83
N SER A 88 9.43 11.56 -5.84
CA SER A 88 8.68 12.02 -7.00
C SER A 88 7.21 12.30 -6.67
N ILE A 89 6.61 11.63 -5.68
CA ILE A 89 5.24 11.95 -5.20
C ILE A 89 5.25 13.26 -4.43
N ASN A 90 6.20 13.45 -3.53
CA ASN A 90 6.30 14.66 -2.72
C ASN A 90 6.57 15.91 -3.59
N SER A 91 7.43 15.79 -4.60
CA SER A 91 7.71 16.88 -5.56
C SER A 91 6.54 17.21 -6.50
N ASN A 92 5.51 16.36 -6.58
CA ASN A 92 4.32 16.56 -7.40
C ASN A 92 3.03 16.77 -6.57
N ILE A 93 3.16 17.18 -5.30
CA ILE A 93 2.02 17.32 -4.37
C ILE A 93 0.89 18.21 -4.90
N ASP A 94 1.20 19.34 -5.54
CA ASP A 94 0.18 20.27 -6.02
C ASP A 94 -0.65 19.67 -7.15
N LEU A 95 0.00 18.91 -8.05
CA LEU A 95 -0.69 18.19 -9.11
C LEU A 95 -1.53 17.05 -8.55
N ILE A 96 -1.00 16.29 -7.59
CA ILE A 96 -1.74 15.22 -6.92
C ILE A 96 -2.99 15.78 -6.24
N ARG A 97 -2.89 16.93 -5.55
CA ARG A 97 -4.03 17.63 -4.96
C ARG A 97 -5.08 17.99 -6.02
N LEU A 98 -4.65 18.51 -7.16
CA LEU A 98 -5.54 18.88 -8.26
C LEU A 98 -6.34 17.70 -8.80
N ILE A 99 -5.75 16.50 -8.86
CA ILE A 99 -6.41 15.28 -9.38
C ILE A 99 -6.91 14.33 -8.27
N SER A 100 -6.85 14.75 -7.00
CA SER A 100 -7.05 13.87 -5.83
C SER A 100 -8.42 13.19 -5.77
N GLU A 101 -9.46 13.79 -6.36
CA GLU A 101 -10.80 13.19 -6.46
C GLU A 101 -10.81 11.89 -7.30
N ASN A 102 -9.86 11.75 -8.22
CA ASN A 102 -9.70 10.58 -9.07
C ASN A 102 -8.75 9.52 -8.49
N ILE A 103 -8.05 9.85 -7.40
CA ILE A 103 -7.07 8.96 -6.77
C ILE A 103 -7.72 8.16 -5.65
N TRP A 104 -7.42 6.87 -5.65
CA TRP A 104 -7.69 5.92 -4.59
C TRP A 104 -6.35 5.35 -4.09
N ILE A 105 -6.23 5.18 -2.78
CA ILE A 105 -5.17 4.36 -2.20
C ILE A 105 -5.70 2.94 -2.02
N VAL A 106 -4.95 1.94 -2.48
CA VAL A 106 -5.28 0.52 -2.29
C VAL A 106 -4.08 -0.24 -1.75
N SER A 107 -4.16 -0.68 -0.49
CA SER A 107 -2.99 -1.23 0.21
C SER A 107 -3.36 -2.42 1.09
N GLY A 108 -2.38 -3.32 1.26
CA GLY A 108 -2.42 -4.34 2.32
C GLY A 108 -2.10 -3.78 3.71
N GLY A 109 -1.63 -2.54 3.81
CA GLY A 109 -1.41 -1.80 5.06
C GLY A 109 -2.70 -1.36 5.74
N PHE A 110 -2.60 -0.42 6.68
CA PHE A 110 -3.69 -0.09 7.61
C PHE A 110 -4.25 1.31 7.40
N LYS A 111 -5.57 1.41 7.29
CA LYS A 111 -6.29 2.68 7.07
C LYS A 111 -5.98 3.73 8.13
N ASP A 112 -5.78 3.32 9.38
CA ASP A 112 -5.47 4.22 10.50
C ASP A 112 -4.11 4.90 10.36
N ILE A 113 -3.19 4.30 9.61
CA ILE A 113 -1.86 4.83 9.30
C ILE A 113 -1.91 5.65 8.00
N ILE A 114 -2.56 5.10 6.97
CA ILE A 114 -2.58 5.68 5.62
C ILE A 114 -3.38 6.99 5.61
N ALA A 115 -4.56 7.03 6.24
CA ALA A 115 -5.48 8.16 6.11
C ALA A 115 -4.89 9.50 6.59
N PRO A 116 -4.20 9.59 7.75
CA PRO A 116 -3.55 10.83 8.16
C PRO A 116 -2.45 11.29 7.19
N ILE A 117 -1.75 10.38 6.53
CA ILE A 117 -0.62 10.68 5.64
C ILE A 117 -1.13 11.26 4.32
N VAL A 118 -2.06 10.56 3.66
CA VAL A 118 -2.53 10.95 2.32
C VAL A 118 -3.50 12.14 2.34
N LYS A 119 -4.02 12.50 3.52
CA LYS A 119 -4.82 13.72 3.71
C LYS A 119 -4.10 14.98 3.23
N ASN A 120 -2.78 15.07 3.43
CA ASN A 120 -1.98 16.22 2.99
C ASN A 120 -1.93 16.37 1.46
N PHE A 121 -2.26 15.31 0.73
CA PHE A 121 -2.34 15.24 -0.73
C PHE A 121 -3.76 15.44 -1.26
N GLY A 122 -4.73 15.81 -0.40
CA GLY A 122 -6.13 16.01 -0.77
C GLY A 122 -6.95 14.72 -0.86
N ILE A 123 -6.34 13.55 -0.66
CA ILE A 123 -7.01 12.25 -0.78
C ILE A 123 -7.87 12.01 0.47
N LYS A 124 -9.19 11.90 0.25
CA LYS A 124 -10.18 11.71 1.31
C LYS A 124 -10.09 10.31 1.92
N LYS A 125 -10.44 10.16 3.20
CA LYS A 125 -10.50 8.85 3.88
C LYS A 125 -11.44 7.85 3.18
N SER A 126 -12.48 8.32 2.51
CA SER A 126 -13.40 7.51 1.70
C SER A 126 -12.76 6.95 0.43
N LYS A 127 -11.61 7.49 0.00
CA LYS A 127 -10.82 7.04 -1.15
C LYS A 127 -9.68 6.08 -0.76
N ILE A 128 -9.82 5.40 0.38
CA ILE A 128 -8.79 4.49 0.91
C ILE A 128 -9.40 3.10 1.10
N LEU A 129 -8.82 2.14 0.39
CA LEU A 129 -9.05 0.70 0.47
C LEU A 129 -7.85 0.07 1.18
N ALA A 130 -8.00 -0.27 2.46
CA ALA A 130 -6.91 -0.80 3.28
C ALA A 130 -7.46 -1.68 4.41
N ASN A 131 -6.59 -2.45 5.06
CA ASN A 131 -6.94 -3.18 6.27
C ASN A 131 -7.28 -2.25 7.43
N GLU A 132 -7.99 -2.77 8.43
CA GLU A 132 -8.41 -2.05 9.61
C GLU A 132 -8.03 -2.85 10.86
N PHE A 133 -7.37 -2.20 11.81
CA PHE A 133 -7.06 -2.81 13.10
C PHE A 133 -8.32 -3.00 13.93
N ILE A 134 -8.36 -4.10 14.68
CA ILE A 134 -9.32 -4.29 15.76
C ILE A 134 -8.59 -3.99 17.07
N TYR A 135 -9.15 -3.08 17.87
CA TYR A 135 -8.62 -2.70 19.17
C TYR A 135 -9.44 -3.30 20.31
N ASN A 136 -8.75 -3.72 21.38
CA ASN A 136 -9.42 -4.00 22.65
C ASN A 136 -9.68 -2.71 23.46
N LYS A 137 -10.35 -2.84 24.61
CA LYS A 137 -10.64 -1.74 25.54
C LYS A 137 -9.40 -1.01 26.10
N HIS A 138 -8.22 -1.61 25.96
CA HIS A 138 -6.94 -1.04 26.39
C HIS A 138 -6.14 -0.43 25.23
N ASN A 139 -6.77 -0.19 24.07
CA ASN A 139 -6.14 0.33 22.86
C ASN A 139 -4.99 -0.56 22.31
N GLN A 140 -5.00 -1.85 22.62
CA GLN A 140 -4.09 -2.82 22.01
C GLN A 140 -4.72 -3.40 20.75
N VAL A 141 -3.91 -3.56 19.70
CA VAL A 141 -4.32 -4.26 18.49
C VAL A 141 -4.43 -5.75 18.82
N ILE A 142 -5.62 -6.31 18.60
CA ILE A 142 -5.89 -7.74 18.83
C ILE A 142 -6.12 -8.52 17.52
N GLY A 143 -6.09 -7.83 16.38
CA GLY A 143 -6.27 -8.44 15.08
C GLY A 143 -6.62 -7.42 14.00
N CYS A 144 -7.12 -7.94 12.89
CA CYS A 144 -7.63 -7.15 11.76
C CYS A 144 -9.08 -7.50 11.48
N ASN A 145 -9.81 -6.59 10.87
CA ASN A 145 -11.16 -6.85 10.40
C ASN A 145 -11.16 -7.89 9.26
N GLU A 146 -11.43 -9.15 9.59
CA GLU A 146 -11.39 -10.26 8.62
C GLU A 146 -12.47 -10.19 7.54
N GLN A 147 -13.53 -9.38 7.77
CA GLN A 147 -14.57 -9.16 6.77
C GLN A 147 -14.10 -8.23 5.65
N ASN A 148 -13.07 -7.43 5.90
CA ASN A 148 -12.48 -6.52 4.93
C ASN A 148 -11.88 -7.32 3.76
N ASP A 149 -12.17 -6.88 2.54
CA ASP A 149 -11.61 -7.47 1.33
C ASP A 149 -10.08 -7.52 1.38
N LEU A 150 -9.42 -6.47 1.89
CA LEU A 150 -7.97 -6.34 1.93
C LEU A 150 -7.30 -7.30 2.93
N TYR A 151 -8.06 -7.97 3.78
CA TYR A 151 -7.55 -9.04 4.65
C TYR A 151 -7.45 -10.36 3.89
N LYS A 152 -8.31 -10.56 2.89
CA LYS A 152 -8.46 -11.82 2.15
C LYS A 152 -7.44 -11.91 1.03
N SER A 153 -7.15 -13.15 0.61
CA SER A 153 -6.36 -13.39 -0.61
C SER A 153 -7.05 -12.72 -1.80
N LYS A 154 -6.26 -12.10 -2.69
CA LYS A 154 -6.77 -11.31 -3.83
C LYS A 154 -7.66 -10.12 -3.41
N GLY A 155 -7.48 -9.63 -2.19
CA GLY A 155 -8.28 -8.55 -1.61
C GLY A 155 -8.29 -7.24 -2.42
N LYS A 156 -7.15 -6.84 -3.02
CA LYS A 156 -7.13 -5.64 -3.88
C LYS A 156 -8.09 -5.77 -5.07
N ILE A 157 -8.22 -6.98 -5.65
CA ILE A 157 -9.13 -7.25 -6.77
C ILE A 157 -10.60 -7.12 -6.33
N SER A 158 -10.99 -7.76 -5.23
CA SER A 158 -12.38 -7.70 -4.75
C SER A 158 -12.74 -6.28 -4.30
N ALA A 159 -11.86 -5.62 -3.54
CA ALA A 159 -12.06 -4.26 -3.07
C ALA A 159 -12.31 -3.27 -4.23
N ILE A 160 -11.51 -3.34 -5.30
CA ILE A 160 -11.67 -2.48 -6.47
C ILE A 160 -12.94 -2.82 -7.25
N LYS A 161 -13.26 -4.11 -7.46
CA LYS A 161 -14.49 -4.52 -8.16
C LYS A 161 -15.75 -4.09 -7.40
N ASN A 162 -15.73 -4.16 -6.07
CA ASN A 162 -16.87 -3.80 -5.21
C ASN A 162 -17.23 -2.31 -5.26
N LEU A 163 -16.31 -1.43 -5.66
CA LEU A 163 -16.61 -0.02 -5.87
C LEU A 163 -17.54 0.22 -7.06
N LYS A 164 -17.67 -0.73 -8.00
CA LYS A 164 -18.53 -0.64 -9.20
C LYS A 164 -18.34 0.66 -10.00
N LEU A 165 -17.12 1.19 -10.02
CA LEU A 165 -16.83 2.42 -10.75
C LEU A 165 -16.75 2.15 -12.25
N ALA A 166 -17.41 3.02 -13.02
CA ALA A 166 -17.30 3.08 -14.47
C ALA A 166 -16.11 3.96 -14.89
N GLY A 167 -15.57 3.71 -16.09
CA GLY A 167 -14.45 4.46 -16.66
C GLY A 167 -13.14 3.70 -16.69
N ASN A 168 -12.09 4.38 -17.18
CA ASN A 168 -10.75 3.81 -17.31
C ASN A 168 -10.07 3.77 -15.94
N LYS A 169 -9.75 2.57 -15.47
CA LYS A 169 -9.11 2.34 -14.16
C LYS A 169 -7.66 1.94 -14.35
N ILE A 170 -6.78 2.53 -13.56
CA ILE A 170 -5.33 2.33 -13.67
C ILE A 170 -4.80 1.96 -12.29
N MET A 171 -4.01 0.89 -12.21
CA MET A 171 -3.30 0.50 -11.00
C MET A 171 -1.83 0.91 -11.11
N ILE A 172 -1.30 1.55 -10.07
CA ILE A 172 0.11 1.92 -9.92
C ILE A 172 0.62 1.23 -8.66
N GLY A 173 1.68 0.45 -8.79
CA GLY A 173 2.29 -0.25 -7.66
C GLY A 173 3.57 -0.98 -8.05
N ASP A 174 4.34 -1.38 -7.05
CA ASP A 174 5.61 -2.10 -7.22
C ASP A 174 5.44 -3.63 -7.13
N GLY A 175 4.36 -4.12 -6.55
CA GLY A 175 4.21 -5.50 -6.13
C GLY A 175 3.45 -6.41 -7.10
N TYR A 176 3.61 -7.73 -6.91
CA TYR A 176 2.84 -8.72 -7.68
C TYR A 176 1.34 -8.60 -7.43
N THR A 177 0.92 -8.24 -6.21
CA THR A 177 -0.50 -8.08 -5.87
C THR A 177 -1.16 -6.94 -6.65
N ASP A 178 -0.39 -5.94 -7.10
CA ASP A 178 -0.88 -4.83 -7.91
C ASP A 178 -1.04 -5.24 -9.37
N TYR A 179 -0.05 -5.96 -9.88
CA TYR A 179 -0.13 -6.61 -11.20
C TYR A 179 -1.33 -7.58 -11.27
N GLU A 180 -1.60 -8.35 -10.21
CA GLU A 180 -2.75 -9.26 -10.15
C GLU A 180 -4.09 -8.53 -10.34
N VAL A 181 -4.22 -7.28 -9.88
CA VAL A 181 -5.42 -6.45 -10.09
C VAL A 181 -5.71 -6.30 -11.58
N PHE A 182 -4.68 -6.01 -12.37
CA PHE A 182 -4.78 -5.89 -13.82
C PHE A 182 -4.99 -7.25 -14.49
N LYS A 183 -4.18 -8.26 -14.13
CA LYS A 183 -4.28 -9.62 -14.69
C LYS A 183 -5.68 -10.21 -14.54
N HIS A 184 -6.40 -9.88 -13.47
CA HIS A 184 -7.77 -10.35 -13.20
C HIS A 184 -8.88 -9.36 -13.61
N GLY A 185 -8.55 -8.35 -14.41
CA GLY A 185 -9.50 -7.42 -15.04
C GLY A 185 -10.23 -6.50 -14.06
N ALA A 186 -9.68 -6.24 -12.86
CA ALA A 186 -10.25 -5.24 -11.96
C ALA A 186 -9.93 -3.80 -12.42
N VAL A 187 -8.83 -3.62 -13.14
CA VAL A 187 -8.40 -2.37 -13.79
C VAL A 187 -8.06 -2.61 -15.26
N ASN A 188 -7.98 -1.54 -16.04
CA ASN A 188 -7.67 -1.56 -17.48
C ASN A 188 -6.17 -1.54 -17.75
N THR A 189 -5.40 -0.87 -16.90
CA THR A 189 -3.95 -0.70 -17.08
C THR A 189 -3.22 -0.89 -15.77
N PHE A 190 -2.04 -1.51 -15.83
CA PHE A 190 -1.07 -1.53 -14.75
C PHE A 190 0.18 -0.75 -15.15
N ILE A 191 0.66 0.11 -14.24
CA ILE A 191 1.94 0.80 -14.33
C ILE A 191 2.80 0.29 -13.18
N TYR A 192 3.85 -0.44 -13.53
CA TYR A 192 4.85 -0.85 -12.55
C TYR A 192 5.61 0.38 -12.03
N TYR A 193 5.68 0.53 -10.71
CA TYR A 193 6.35 1.64 -10.05
C TYR A 193 7.67 1.18 -9.41
N GLY A 194 8.79 1.64 -9.94
CA GLY A 194 10.13 1.17 -9.58
C GLY A 194 11.00 2.17 -8.80
N GLU A 195 10.47 3.32 -8.37
CA GLU A 195 11.28 4.37 -7.71
C GLU A 195 12.00 3.87 -6.45
N ASN A 196 11.29 3.15 -5.58
CA ASN A 196 11.80 2.78 -4.26
C ASN A 196 12.40 1.38 -4.21
N ILE A 197 11.88 0.47 -5.05
CA ILE A 197 12.32 -0.92 -5.10
C ILE A 197 12.16 -1.48 -6.50
N PHE A 198 13.18 -2.22 -6.96
CA PHE A 198 13.13 -2.93 -8.22
C PHE A 198 12.78 -4.41 -8.00
N ARG A 199 11.64 -4.85 -8.54
CA ARG A 199 11.16 -6.23 -8.54
C ARG A 199 11.15 -6.75 -9.97
N GLU A 200 12.26 -7.37 -10.38
CA GLU A 200 12.49 -7.86 -11.74
C GLU A 200 11.31 -8.67 -12.30
N ASN A 201 10.78 -9.61 -11.51
CA ASN A 201 9.65 -10.45 -11.92
C ASN A 201 8.39 -9.65 -12.27
N VAL A 202 8.10 -8.57 -11.54
CA VAL A 202 6.91 -7.74 -11.78
C VAL A 202 7.17 -6.78 -12.93
N ALA A 203 8.36 -6.17 -12.97
CA ALA A 203 8.77 -5.32 -14.08
C ALA A 203 8.69 -6.06 -15.42
N ASN A 204 9.16 -7.30 -15.51
CA ASN A 204 9.12 -8.09 -16.74
C ASN A 204 7.71 -8.45 -17.21
N LEU A 205 6.72 -8.45 -16.31
CA LEU A 205 5.31 -8.68 -16.63
C LEU A 205 4.57 -7.40 -17.07
N SER A 206 5.22 -6.23 -16.98
CA SER A 206 4.56 -4.94 -17.07
C SER A 206 4.84 -4.23 -18.39
N LYS A 207 3.75 -3.87 -19.10
CA LYS A 207 3.83 -3.07 -20.33
C LYS A 207 4.34 -1.65 -20.04
N TYR A 208 3.85 -1.03 -18.98
CA TYR A 208 4.22 0.31 -18.56
C TYR A 208 5.06 0.25 -17.29
N LYS A 209 6.16 1.00 -17.27
CA LYS A 209 7.11 1.08 -16.17
C LYS A 209 7.41 2.55 -15.90
N ALA A 210 7.41 2.92 -14.63
CA ALA A 210 7.72 4.26 -14.17
C ALA A 210 8.76 4.19 -13.06
N GLU A 211 9.82 4.96 -13.16
CA GLU A 211 10.84 5.12 -12.11
C GLU A 211 10.59 6.38 -11.26
N SER A 212 9.54 7.12 -11.61
CA SER A 212 9.08 8.31 -10.89
C SER A 212 7.60 8.57 -11.18
N PHE A 213 6.94 9.33 -10.32
CA PHE A 213 5.58 9.82 -10.53
C PHE A 213 5.49 10.75 -11.75
N LYS A 214 6.59 11.41 -12.16
CA LYS A 214 6.64 12.15 -13.42
C LYS A 214 6.47 11.22 -14.62
N ASP A 215 7.06 10.03 -14.60
CA ASP A 215 6.90 9.06 -15.67
C ASP A 215 5.51 8.44 -15.68
N VAL A 216 4.91 8.22 -14.49
CA VAL A 216 3.50 7.88 -14.37
C VAL A 216 2.65 8.90 -15.13
N LEU A 217 2.84 10.20 -14.87
CA LEU A 217 2.04 11.26 -15.51
C LEU A 217 2.20 11.27 -17.03
N LYS A 218 3.43 11.11 -17.56
CA LYS A 218 3.66 10.99 -19.01
C LYS A 218 2.92 9.79 -19.60
N ILE A 219 2.94 8.64 -18.91
CA ILE A 219 2.21 7.44 -19.35
C ILE A 219 0.70 7.72 -19.36
N LEU A 220 0.18 8.37 -18.32
CA LEU A 220 -1.24 8.72 -18.22
C LEU A 220 -1.72 9.67 -19.33
N GLU A 221 -0.84 10.49 -19.91
CA GLU A 221 -1.17 11.35 -21.06
C GLU A 221 -1.35 10.57 -22.37
N THR A 222 -0.79 9.35 -22.45
CA THR A 222 -0.91 8.47 -23.63
C THR A 222 -2.09 7.50 -23.57
N LEU A 223 -2.82 7.47 -22.45
CA LEU A 223 -3.93 6.55 -22.16
C LEU A 223 -5.28 7.28 -22.21
#